data_AF-A0A9J6EYR6-F1
#
_entry.id   AF-A0A9J6EYR6-F1
#
_cell.length_a   1.000
_cell.length_b   1.000
_cell.length_c   1.000
_cell.angle_alpha   90.00
_cell.angle_beta   90.00
_cell.angle_gamma   90.00
#
_symmetry.space_group_name_H-M   'P 1'
#
loop_
_entity.id
_entity.type
_entity.pdbx_description
1 polymer ?
#
loop_
_entity_poly.entity_id
_entity_poly.type
_entity_poly.pdbx_seq_one_letter_code
_entity_poly.pdbx_strand_id
1 'polypeptide(L)'
;MDAHGRMDGRMDGHADGRMDGHKQEQMGSRTLTFGDLSHSCNAHCNCSGVGYDPVCGSDNFTYYSPCVAGCGNVRNFRKTKLYSQCTCVHGPTLFMASEGESNETGFHYMARRDPCTADCGLIVVYAAAVFVALFFTFLLIVPALTALLRALDEDIKSTGIGVNYVAIRLLGTIPGPILFGYLIDRSCILWESTCSGGSGACAIYENSAMGMNLFRTM
;
A
#
# COMPACT_ATOMS: atom_id res chain seq x y z
N MET A 1 32.46 4.11 55.86
CA MET A 1 31.46 4.94 56.55
C MET A 1 31.91 6.38 56.40
N ASP A 2 31.81 6.92 55.18
CA ASP A 2 30.68 7.74 54.68
C ASP A 2 30.80 9.18 55.22
N ALA A 3 30.70 10.26 54.46
CA ALA A 3 30.43 10.48 53.05
C ALA A 3 30.96 11.88 52.68
N HIS A 4 31.32 12.02 51.40
CA HIS A 4 31.73 13.24 50.73
C HIS A 4 30.68 14.37 50.82
N GLY A 5 31.13 15.58 51.12
CA GLY A 5 30.35 16.81 50.98
C GLY A 5 30.06 17.12 49.50
N ARG A 6 28.77 17.28 49.19
CA ARG A 6 28.20 17.58 47.88
C ARG A 6 28.16 19.11 47.71
N MET A 7 28.91 19.65 46.75
CA MET A 7 28.74 21.03 46.28
C MET A 7 27.60 21.09 45.26
N ASP A 8 26.65 21.99 45.49
CA ASP A 8 25.62 22.42 44.54
C ASP A 8 26.26 23.23 43.40
N GLY A 9 26.15 22.69 42.18
CA GLY A 9 26.51 23.38 40.93
C GLY A 9 25.36 23.27 39.95
N ARG A 10 24.58 24.36 39.84
CA ARG A 10 23.54 24.55 38.83
C ARG A 10 24.22 24.83 37.48
N MET A 11 24.03 23.95 36.51
CA MET A 11 24.24 24.25 35.09
C MET A 11 22.99 23.86 34.31
N ASP A 12 22.36 24.88 33.75
CA ASP A 12 21.30 24.76 32.76
C ASP A 12 21.89 24.17 31.47
N GLY A 13 21.48 22.96 31.12
CA GLY A 13 21.87 22.25 29.89
C GLY A 13 20.68 22.12 28.96
N HIS A 14 20.52 23.08 28.06
CA HIS A 14 19.60 22.99 26.93
C HIS A 14 20.17 21.97 25.93
N ALA A 15 19.63 20.75 25.92
CA ALA A 15 19.96 19.74 24.93
C ALA A 15 18.97 19.84 23.77
N ASP A 16 19.33 20.64 22.78
CA ASP A 16 18.74 20.67 21.44
C ASP A 16 19.11 19.37 20.72
N GLY A 17 18.17 18.41 20.73
CA GLY A 17 18.33 17.08 20.16
C GLY A 17 17.71 16.99 18.78
N ARG A 18 18.37 17.59 17.79
CA ARG A 18 18.12 17.38 16.36
C ARG A 18 18.42 15.92 16.00
N MET A 19 17.40 15.08 15.85
CA MET A 19 17.56 13.76 15.20
C MET A 19 17.32 13.89 13.71
N ASP A 20 18.40 14.18 12.98
CA ASP A 20 18.54 13.84 11.57
C ASP A 20 18.88 12.34 11.45
N GLY A 21 18.11 11.61 10.64
CA GLY A 21 18.55 10.35 10.02
C GLY A 21 18.09 9.04 10.65
N HIS A 22 17.08 8.42 10.06
CA HIS A 22 17.00 6.96 9.98
C HIS A 22 17.23 6.51 8.53
N LYS A 23 18.52 6.47 8.14
CA LYS A 23 18.97 5.47 7.17
C LYS A 23 19.10 4.15 7.95
N GLN A 24 18.15 3.25 7.76
CA GLN A 24 18.29 1.85 8.17
C GLN A 24 17.94 0.97 6.96
N GLU A 25 18.98 0.60 6.22
CA GLU A 25 19.10 -0.72 5.61
C GLU A 25 18.75 -1.77 6.68
N GLN A 26 17.64 -2.49 6.51
CA GLN A 26 17.49 -3.89 6.92
C GLN A 26 16.52 -4.59 5.98
N MET A 27 17.06 -5.55 5.26
CA MET A 27 16.41 -6.46 4.34
C MET A 27 15.68 -7.55 5.14
N GLY A 28 14.51 -7.20 5.69
CA GLY A 28 13.66 -8.11 6.46
C GLY A 28 12.24 -7.58 6.50
N SER A 29 11.28 -8.38 6.03
CA SER A 29 9.83 -8.09 5.99
C SER A 29 9.36 -7.41 7.29
N ARG A 30 9.04 -6.11 7.21
CA ARG A 30 8.55 -5.33 8.35
C ARG A 30 7.05 -5.58 8.49
N THR A 31 6.66 -6.52 9.32
CA THR A 31 5.27 -6.61 9.78
C THR A 31 5.03 -5.50 10.81
N LEU A 32 4.28 -4.49 10.41
CA LEU A 32 3.77 -3.41 11.26
C LEU A 32 2.62 -3.94 12.12
N THR A 33 2.56 -3.43 13.34
CA THR A 33 1.42 -3.56 14.25
C THR A 33 0.71 -2.23 14.38
N PHE A 34 -0.53 -2.21 14.89
CA PHE A 34 -1.22 -0.95 15.20
C PHE A 34 -0.47 -0.09 16.23
N GLY A 35 0.40 -0.68 17.06
CA GLY A 35 1.28 0.05 17.95
C GLY A 35 2.33 0.88 17.18
N ASP A 36 2.82 0.38 16.05
CA ASP A 36 3.80 1.07 15.20
C ASP A 36 3.19 2.25 14.43
N LEU A 37 1.86 2.30 14.30
CA LEU A 37 1.13 3.44 13.75
C LEU A 37 0.89 4.55 14.78
N SER A 38 1.18 4.29 16.07
CA SER A 38 1.02 5.27 17.14
C SER A 38 2.30 6.09 17.33
N HIS A 39 2.19 7.39 17.12
CA HIS A 39 3.25 8.36 17.32
C HIS A 39 2.79 9.47 18.28
N SER A 40 3.74 10.22 18.84
CA SER A 40 3.43 11.36 19.72
C SER A 40 2.50 12.38 19.06
N CYS A 41 2.62 12.57 17.74
CA CYS A 41 1.76 13.49 16.98
C CYS A 41 0.30 13.04 16.93
N ASN A 42 0.01 11.74 16.83
CA ASN A 42 -1.37 11.20 16.77
C ASN A 42 -1.88 10.63 18.11
N ALA A 43 -1.19 10.93 19.21
CA ALA A 43 -1.55 10.46 20.54
C ALA A 43 -2.96 10.91 20.99
N HIS A 44 -3.50 11.99 20.41
CA HIS A 44 -4.81 12.53 20.78
C HIS A 44 -5.99 11.59 20.49
N CYS A 45 -5.85 10.60 19.60
CA CYS A 45 -6.97 9.77 19.12
C CYS A 45 -6.80 8.27 19.40
N ASN A 46 -5.74 7.87 20.10
CA ASN A 46 -5.47 6.48 20.53
C ASN A 46 -5.76 5.45 19.41
N CYS A 47 -4.81 5.32 18.46
CA CYS A 47 -4.97 4.63 17.17
C CYS A 47 -5.27 3.11 17.19
N SER A 48 -5.69 2.52 18.31
CA SER A 48 -5.99 1.09 18.42
C SER A 48 -7.22 0.71 17.58
N GLY A 49 -7.01 -0.05 16.50
CA GLY A 49 -8.10 -0.60 15.68
C GLY A 49 -8.86 0.44 14.84
N VAL A 50 -8.20 1.51 14.43
CA VAL A 50 -8.79 2.46 13.46
C VAL A 50 -8.92 1.76 12.11
N GLY A 51 -10.05 1.93 11.42
CA GLY A 51 -10.26 1.36 10.08
C GLY A 51 -9.43 2.07 9.01
N TYR A 52 -9.16 1.36 7.91
CA TYR A 52 -8.48 1.92 6.74
C TYR A 52 -9.34 3.03 6.10
N ASP A 53 -8.85 4.27 6.10
CA ASP A 53 -9.48 5.43 5.46
C ASP A 53 -8.36 6.37 4.97
N PRO A 54 -7.70 6.02 3.85
CA PRO A 54 -6.45 6.65 3.44
C PRO A 54 -6.64 8.14 3.17
N VAL A 55 -5.68 8.94 3.63
CA VAL A 55 -5.64 10.38 3.38
C VAL A 55 -4.29 10.79 2.81
N CYS A 56 -4.31 11.67 1.81
CA CYS A 56 -3.12 12.29 1.25
C CYS A 56 -2.85 13.58 2.00
N GLY A 57 -1.70 13.64 2.68
CA GLY A 57 -1.21 14.85 3.32
C GLY A 57 -0.61 15.82 2.30
N SER A 58 -0.53 17.10 2.68
CA SER A 58 0.14 18.16 1.92
C SER A 58 1.65 17.92 1.74
N ASP A 59 2.21 16.96 2.48
CA ASP A 59 3.59 16.45 2.37
C ASP A 59 3.73 15.34 1.30
N ASN A 60 2.67 15.05 0.56
CA ASN A 60 2.61 14.01 -0.46
C ASN A 60 2.78 12.58 0.08
N PHE A 61 2.56 12.38 1.39
CA PHE A 61 2.50 11.06 2.02
C PHE A 61 1.04 10.61 2.20
N THR A 62 0.79 9.33 1.92
CA THR A 62 -0.51 8.70 2.19
C THR A 62 -0.49 8.07 3.58
N TYR A 63 -1.35 8.56 4.45
CA TYR A 63 -1.52 8.05 5.82
C TYR A 63 -2.66 7.03 5.86
N TYR A 64 -2.52 6.02 6.72
CA TYR A 64 -3.48 4.91 6.85
C TYR A 64 -4.91 5.38 7.20
N SER A 65 -5.01 6.42 8.04
CA SER A 65 -6.28 7.00 8.46
C SER A 65 -6.08 8.48 8.84
N PRO A 66 -7.15 9.31 8.89
CA PRO A 66 -7.04 10.68 9.36
C PRO A 66 -6.57 10.81 10.82
N CYS A 67 -6.86 9.80 11.66
CA CYS A 67 -6.34 9.76 13.03
C CYS A 67 -4.84 9.48 13.05
N VAL A 68 -4.34 8.56 12.22
CA VAL A 68 -2.89 8.31 12.10
C VAL A 68 -2.15 9.55 11.58
N ALA A 69 -2.80 10.35 10.73
CA ALA A 69 -2.32 11.67 10.29
C ALA A 69 -2.42 12.78 11.36
N GLY A 70 -3.04 12.49 12.50
CA GLY A 70 -3.22 13.43 13.61
C GLY A 70 -4.18 14.58 13.32
N CYS A 71 -5.17 14.38 12.44
CA CYS A 71 -6.10 15.42 12.03
C CYS A 71 -7.26 15.57 13.03
N GLY A 72 -7.43 16.79 13.56
CA GLY A 72 -8.50 17.11 14.51
C GLY A 72 -9.81 17.61 13.91
N ASN A 73 -9.80 18.12 12.68
CA ASN A 73 -10.99 18.72 12.05
C ASN A 73 -11.28 18.12 10.68
N VAL A 74 -12.56 17.97 10.37
CA VAL A 74 -13.05 17.46 9.08
C VAL A 74 -14.14 18.37 8.51
N ARG A 75 -14.06 18.66 7.22
CA ARG A 75 -15.12 19.32 6.44
C ARG A 75 -15.45 18.50 5.22
N ASN A 76 -16.75 18.30 4.98
CA ASN A 76 -17.21 17.70 3.74
C ASN A 76 -17.20 18.77 2.66
N PHE A 77 -16.48 18.53 1.56
CA PHE A 77 -16.41 19.45 0.42
C PHE A 77 -16.69 18.69 -0.87
N ARG A 78 -17.77 19.06 -1.58
CA ARG A 78 -18.27 18.35 -2.75
C ARG A 78 -18.47 16.85 -2.45
N LYS A 79 -17.63 15.98 -3.03
CA LYS A 79 -17.66 14.52 -2.88
C LYS A 79 -16.49 13.96 -2.06
N THR A 80 -15.65 14.82 -1.47
CA THR A 80 -14.49 14.41 -0.67
C THR A 80 -14.52 15.03 0.73
N LYS A 81 -13.69 14.51 1.64
CA LYS A 81 -13.50 15.08 2.97
C LYS A 81 -12.14 15.76 3.02
N LEU A 82 -12.12 16.99 3.51
CA LEU A 82 -10.92 17.76 3.76
C LEU A 82 -10.64 17.79 5.25
N TYR A 83 -9.39 17.56 5.62
CA TYR A 83 -8.93 17.49 6.99
C TYR A 83 -7.98 18.64 7.30
N SER A 84 -8.10 19.21 8.49
CA SER A 84 -7.24 20.28 8.98
C SER A 84 -6.81 20.01 10.43
N GLN A 85 -5.80 20.77 10.89
CA GLN A 85 -5.13 20.54 12.18
C GLN A 85 -4.55 19.13 12.26
N CYS A 86 -3.76 18.75 11.26
CA CYS A 86 -3.08 17.47 11.19
C CYS A 86 -1.67 17.61 11.78
N THR A 87 -1.44 17.03 12.95
CA THR A 87 -0.18 17.15 13.70
C THR A 87 0.96 16.29 13.16
N CYS A 88 0.66 15.21 12.43
CA CYS A 88 1.67 14.34 11.84
C CYS A 88 2.06 14.73 10.40
N VAL A 89 1.30 15.62 9.76
CA VAL A 89 1.52 16.05 8.37
C VAL A 89 2.50 17.22 8.33
N HIS A 90 3.66 17.01 7.74
CA HIS A 90 4.73 18.01 7.68
C HIS A 90 4.72 18.76 6.34
N GLY A 91 3.60 19.42 6.02
CA GLY A 91 3.43 20.12 4.75
C GLY A 91 2.68 21.45 4.88
N PRO A 92 2.63 22.24 3.79
CA PRO A 92 1.97 23.53 3.78
C PRO A 92 0.44 23.40 3.89
N THR A 93 -0.20 24.34 4.58
CA THR A 93 -1.66 24.47 4.53
C THR A 93 -2.12 24.89 3.15
N LEU A 94 -2.94 24.08 2.50
CA LEU A 94 -3.49 24.34 1.19
C LEU A 94 -4.83 25.09 1.31
N PHE A 95 -5.12 25.96 0.34
CA PHE A 95 -6.38 26.69 0.28
C PHE A 95 -7.24 26.18 -0.87
N MET A 96 -8.51 25.90 -0.59
CA MET A 96 -9.51 25.58 -1.60
C MET A 96 -10.63 26.61 -1.57
N ALA A 97 -10.80 27.31 -2.70
CA ALA A 97 -11.92 28.21 -2.91
C ALA A 97 -13.20 27.42 -3.19
N SER A 98 -14.31 27.80 -2.54
CA SER A 98 -15.63 27.29 -2.91
C SER A 98 -16.12 28.02 -4.16
N GLU A 99 -16.35 27.29 -5.26
CA GLU A 99 -17.07 27.84 -6.40
C GLU A 99 -18.57 27.84 -6.08
N GLY A 100 -19.11 29.03 -5.78
CA GLY A 100 -20.52 29.24 -5.48
C GLY A 100 -20.70 30.21 -4.31
N GLU A 101 -21.18 31.40 -4.64
CA GLU A 101 -21.54 32.50 -3.75
C GLU A 101 -20.39 33.41 -3.24
N SER A 102 -20.67 34.70 -3.34
CA SER A 102 -19.79 35.85 -3.17
C SER A 102 -19.10 35.90 -1.80
N ASN A 103 -17.82 36.28 -1.82
CA ASN A 103 -16.91 36.61 -0.72
C ASN A 103 -16.26 35.42 0.02
N GLU A 104 -15.02 35.11 -0.38
CA GLU A 104 -13.90 34.63 0.46
C GLU A 104 -14.10 33.46 1.43
N THR A 105 -15.12 32.62 1.30
CA THR A 105 -15.24 31.41 2.14
C THR A 105 -14.47 30.23 1.56
N GLY A 106 -13.14 30.34 1.49
CA GLY A 106 -12.29 29.18 1.22
C GLY A 106 -11.97 28.40 2.49
N PHE A 107 -11.57 27.14 2.32
CA PHE A 107 -11.18 26.27 3.43
C PHE A 107 -9.70 25.95 3.37
N HIS A 108 -9.01 26.14 4.49
CA HIS A 108 -7.64 25.69 4.68
C HIS A 108 -7.63 24.23 5.13
N TYR A 109 -6.89 23.39 4.43
CA TYR A 109 -6.76 21.97 4.72
C TYR A 109 -5.30 21.51 4.59
N MET A 110 -4.98 20.42 5.27
CA MET A 110 -3.64 19.79 5.28
C MET A 110 -3.70 18.37 4.72
N ALA A 111 -4.86 17.73 4.71
CA ALA A 111 -5.03 16.42 4.10
C ALA A 111 -6.39 16.27 3.42
N ARG A 112 -6.46 15.39 2.43
CA ARG A 112 -7.69 15.06 1.69
C ARG A 112 -7.93 13.56 1.75
N ARG A 113 -9.20 13.15 1.77
CA ARG A 113 -9.64 11.76 1.73
C ARG A 113 -9.48 11.09 0.36
N ASP A 114 -8.24 10.96 -0.08
CA ASP A 114 -7.83 10.20 -1.25
C ASP A 114 -6.37 9.77 -1.03
N PRO A 115 -5.91 8.62 -1.54
CA PRO A 115 -4.48 8.32 -1.59
C PRO A 115 -3.75 9.34 -2.49
N CYS A 116 -2.49 9.61 -2.21
CA CYS A 116 -1.70 10.51 -3.05
C CYS A 116 -1.52 9.92 -4.45
N THR A 117 -1.47 10.80 -5.46
CA THR A 117 -1.26 10.39 -6.85
C THR A 117 0.13 9.78 -6.99
N ALA A 118 0.19 8.51 -7.36
CA ALA A 118 1.44 7.87 -7.78
C ALA A 118 1.67 8.16 -9.27
N ASP A 119 2.81 8.75 -9.60
CA ASP A 119 3.24 8.92 -11.00
C ASP A 119 3.66 7.56 -11.58
N CYS A 120 2.68 6.81 -12.07
CA CYS A 120 2.89 5.47 -12.59
C CYS A 120 2.93 5.45 -14.13
N GLY A 121 3.95 6.05 -14.76
CA GLY A 121 4.16 5.92 -16.21
C GLY A 121 4.35 4.47 -16.68
N LEU A 122 4.82 3.59 -15.78
CA LEU A 122 5.00 2.17 -16.02
C LEU A 122 3.67 1.44 -16.29
N ILE A 123 2.52 1.96 -15.85
CA ILE A 123 1.23 1.31 -16.07
C ILE A 123 0.89 1.23 -17.57
N VAL A 124 1.27 2.23 -18.36
CA VAL A 124 1.05 2.25 -19.81
C VAL A 124 1.94 1.21 -20.50
N VAL A 125 3.20 1.12 -20.06
CA VAL A 125 4.15 0.11 -20.56
C VAL A 125 3.66 -1.30 -20.23
N TYR A 126 3.21 -1.52 -19.00
CA TYR A 126 2.64 -2.79 -18.56
C TYR A 126 1.38 -3.14 -19.36
N ALA A 127 0.45 -2.20 -19.52
CA ALA A 127 -0.77 -2.41 -20.31
C ALA A 127 -0.45 -2.76 -21.77
N ALA A 128 0.51 -2.08 -22.39
CA ALA A 128 0.96 -2.39 -23.74
C ALA A 128 1.61 -3.78 -23.82
N ALA A 129 2.46 -4.14 -22.86
CA ALA A 129 3.09 -5.45 -22.81
C ALA A 129 2.07 -6.59 -22.66
N VAL A 130 1.08 -6.43 -21.77
CA VAL A 130 -0.02 -7.39 -21.59
C VAL A 130 -0.86 -7.51 -22.86
N PHE A 131 -1.19 -6.39 -23.52
CA PHE A 131 -1.92 -6.42 -24.78
C PHE A 131 -1.18 -7.23 -25.86
N VAL A 132 0.12 -7.00 -26.00
CA VAL A 132 0.97 -7.75 -26.95
C VAL A 132 1.03 -9.23 -26.60
N ALA A 133 1.20 -9.58 -25.31
CA ALA A 133 1.22 -10.97 -24.87
C ALA A 133 -0.12 -11.69 -25.11
N LEU A 134 -1.24 -11.02 -24.86
CA LEU A 134 -2.58 -11.54 -25.16
C LEU A 134 -2.78 -11.75 -26.66
N PHE A 135 -2.35 -10.80 -27.49
CA PHE A 135 -2.42 -10.94 -28.94
C PHE A 135 -1.67 -12.17 -29.45
N PHE A 136 -0.41 -12.36 -29.02
CA PHE A 136 0.37 -13.54 -29.43
C PHE A 136 -0.19 -14.85 -28.89
N THR A 137 -0.75 -14.87 -27.68
CA THR A 137 -1.39 -16.09 -27.17
C THR A 137 -2.59 -16.49 -28.03
N PHE A 138 -3.47 -15.55 -28.41
CA PHE A 138 -4.56 -15.87 -29.35
C PHE A 138 -4.05 -16.36 -30.70
N LEU A 139 -2.99 -15.74 -31.25
CA LEU A 139 -2.39 -16.17 -32.50
C LEU A 139 -1.75 -17.56 -32.44
N LEU A 140 -1.21 -17.98 -31.30
CA LEU A 140 -0.56 -19.28 -31.13
C LEU A 140 -1.54 -20.40 -30.76
N ILE A 141 -2.64 -20.09 -30.08
CA ILE A 141 -3.64 -21.09 -29.66
C ILE A 141 -4.29 -21.77 -30.87
N VAL A 142 -4.67 -21.00 -31.91
CA VAL A 142 -5.33 -21.56 -33.11
C VAL A 142 -4.44 -22.55 -33.87
N PRO A 143 -3.20 -22.20 -34.29
CA PRO A 143 -2.31 -23.14 -34.96
C PRO A 143 -1.93 -24.33 -34.06
N ALA A 144 -1.69 -24.12 -32.76
CA ALA A 144 -1.41 -25.20 -31.83
C ALA A 144 -2.56 -26.22 -31.75
N LEU A 145 -3.81 -25.73 -31.65
CA LEU A 145 -4.99 -26.60 -31.62
C LEU A 145 -5.18 -27.34 -32.95
N THR A 146 -4.97 -26.68 -34.09
CA THR A 146 -5.08 -27.34 -35.40
C THR A 146 -4.00 -28.39 -35.63
N ALA A 147 -2.77 -28.16 -35.14
CA ALA A 147 -1.70 -29.15 -35.19
C ALA A 147 -2.02 -30.36 -34.30
N LEU A 148 -2.53 -30.13 -33.09
CA LEU A 148 -2.97 -31.20 -32.18
C LEU A 148 -4.08 -32.05 -32.82
N LEU A 149 -5.08 -31.43 -33.44
CA LEU A 149 -6.16 -32.13 -34.12
C LEU A 149 -5.70 -32.97 -35.31
N ARG A 150 -4.60 -32.59 -35.99
CA ARG A 150 -4.01 -33.37 -37.09
C ARG A 150 -3.14 -34.54 -36.62
N ALA A 151 -2.62 -34.47 -35.39
CA ALA A 151 -1.79 -35.52 -34.82
C ALA A 151 -2.61 -36.64 -34.14
N LEU A 152 -3.93 -36.45 -33.99
CA LEU A 152 -4.84 -37.37 -33.32
C LEU A 152 -5.78 -38.05 -34.32
N ASP A 153 -5.97 -39.35 -34.14
CA ASP A 153 -6.99 -40.12 -34.87
C ASP A 153 -8.40 -39.66 -34.48
N GLU A 154 -9.35 -39.74 -35.42
CA GLU A 154 -10.73 -39.23 -35.27
C GLU A 154 -11.41 -39.71 -33.97
N ASP A 155 -11.14 -40.95 -33.55
CA ASP A 155 -11.79 -41.59 -32.41
C ASP A 155 -11.30 -41.09 -31.03
N ILE A 156 -10.12 -40.45 -30.97
CA ILE A 156 -9.49 -40.01 -29.71
C ILE A 156 -9.33 -38.50 -29.58
N LYS A 157 -9.80 -37.71 -30.56
CA LYS A 157 -9.62 -36.25 -30.59
C LYS A 157 -10.14 -35.55 -29.32
N SER A 158 -11.37 -35.85 -28.91
CA SER A 158 -11.99 -35.21 -27.74
C SER A 158 -11.24 -35.55 -26.44
N THR A 159 -10.80 -36.79 -26.29
CA THR A 159 -9.99 -37.26 -25.15
C THR A 159 -8.61 -36.58 -25.14
N GLY A 160 -7.93 -36.51 -26.30
CA GLY A 160 -6.61 -35.88 -26.42
C GLY A 160 -6.62 -34.37 -26.12
N ILE A 161 -7.63 -33.64 -26.59
CA ILE A 161 -7.82 -32.22 -26.25
C ILE A 161 -8.06 -32.06 -24.75
N GLY A 162 -8.91 -32.91 -24.15
CA GLY A 162 -9.17 -32.89 -22.71
C GLY A 162 -7.90 -33.09 -21.88
N VAL A 163 -7.08 -34.09 -22.22
CA VAL A 163 -5.80 -34.36 -21.53
C VAL A 163 -4.82 -33.20 -21.70
N ASN A 164 -4.71 -32.63 -22.92
CA ASN A 164 -3.87 -31.46 -23.16
C ASN A 164 -4.27 -30.26 -22.28
N TYR A 165 -5.57 -29.98 -22.18
CA TYR A 165 -6.08 -28.87 -21.38
C TYR A 165 -5.87 -29.12 -19.87
N VAL A 166 -6.03 -30.36 -19.42
CA VAL A 166 -5.71 -30.76 -18.05
C VAL A 166 -4.22 -30.52 -17.76
N ALA A 167 -3.32 -30.93 -18.66
CA ALA A 167 -1.88 -30.72 -18.48
C ALA A 167 -1.53 -29.22 -18.41
N ILE A 168 -2.10 -28.38 -19.30
CA ILE A 168 -1.88 -26.92 -19.28
C ILE A 168 -2.36 -26.32 -17.95
N ARG A 169 -3.52 -26.75 -17.46
CA ARG A 169 -4.07 -26.24 -16.19
C ARG A 169 -3.21 -26.62 -15.00
N LEU A 170 -2.76 -27.88 -14.94
CA LEU A 170 -1.91 -28.38 -13.86
C LEU A 170 -0.56 -27.66 -13.81
N LEU A 171 0.03 -27.36 -14.96
CA LEU A 171 1.38 -26.76 -15.04
C LEU A 171 1.39 -25.23 -15.02
N GLY A 172 0.29 -24.58 -15.40
CA GLY A 172 0.22 -23.12 -15.51
C GLY A 172 -0.84 -22.50 -14.62
N THR A 173 -2.12 -22.78 -14.88
CA THR A 173 -3.23 -22.04 -14.27
C THR A 173 -3.46 -22.33 -12.79
N ILE A 174 -2.98 -23.46 -12.29
CA ILE A 174 -3.01 -23.80 -10.86
C ILE A 174 -1.80 -23.20 -10.12
N PRO A 175 -0.54 -23.46 -10.52
CA PRO A 175 0.60 -22.90 -9.81
C PRO A 175 0.71 -21.37 -9.94
N GLY A 176 0.24 -20.78 -11.05
CA GLY A 176 0.31 -19.33 -11.27
C GLY A 176 -0.39 -18.50 -10.20
N PRO A 177 -1.71 -18.64 -9.98
CA PRO A 177 -2.44 -17.92 -8.94
C PRO A 177 -1.96 -18.22 -7.52
N ILE A 178 -1.53 -19.47 -7.25
CA ILE A 178 -1.00 -19.86 -5.94
C ILE A 178 0.30 -19.10 -5.66
N LEU A 179 1.22 -19.08 -6.63
CA LEU A 179 2.48 -18.36 -6.52
C LEU A 179 2.24 -16.85 -6.40
N PHE A 180 1.35 -16.29 -7.23
CA PHE A 180 1.02 -14.87 -7.19
C PHE A 180 0.40 -14.47 -5.85
N GLY A 181 -0.51 -15.28 -5.30
CA GLY A 181 -1.05 -15.08 -3.95
C GLY A 181 0.04 -15.08 -2.89
N TYR A 182 0.93 -16.07 -2.92
CA TYR A 182 2.07 -16.13 -2.00
C TYR A 182 3.00 -14.90 -2.09
N LEU A 183 3.26 -14.39 -3.29
CA LEU A 183 4.09 -13.19 -3.47
C LEU A 183 3.41 -11.93 -2.94
N ILE A 184 2.09 -11.80 -3.10
CA ILE A 184 1.29 -10.70 -2.52
C ILE A 184 1.34 -10.78 -1.00
N ASP A 185 1.07 -11.96 -0.42
CA ASP A 185 1.09 -12.15 1.03
C ASP A 185 2.47 -11.86 1.63
N ARG A 186 3.55 -12.15 0.91
CA ARG A 186 4.94 -11.81 1.29
C ARG A 186 5.21 -10.31 1.34
N SER A 187 4.49 -9.51 0.56
CA SER A 187 4.59 -8.05 0.59
C SER A 187 3.65 -7.41 1.61
N CYS A 188 2.89 -8.20 2.38
CA CYS A 188 2.03 -7.65 3.41
C CYS A 188 2.86 -7.04 4.55
N ILE A 189 2.58 -5.77 4.87
CA ILE A 189 3.18 -5.08 6.02
C ILE A 189 2.21 -4.95 7.18
N LEU A 190 0.90 -4.83 6.96
CA LEU A 190 -0.07 -4.68 8.05
C LEU A 190 -1.23 -5.66 7.87
N TRP A 191 -1.43 -6.55 8.84
CA TRP A 191 -2.56 -7.48 8.87
C TRP A 191 -3.74 -6.88 9.62
N GLU A 192 -4.94 -6.97 9.06
CA GLU A 192 -6.16 -6.57 9.76
C GLU A 192 -6.52 -7.64 10.80
N SER A 193 -6.94 -7.24 12.00
CA SER A 193 -7.43 -8.15 13.02
C SER A 193 -8.94 -8.32 12.90
N THR A 194 -9.40 -9.56 12.89
CA THR A 194 -10.83 -9.87 12.97
C THR A 194 -11.33 -9.78 14.41
N CYS A 195 -12.62 -9.50 14.60
CA CYS A 195 -13.25 -9.40 15.93
C CYS A 195 -13.12 -10.70 16.77
N SER A 196 -12.81 -11.84 16.15
CA SER A 196 -12.55 -13.13 16.81
C SER A 196 -11.07 -13.37 17.16
N GLY A 197 -10.20 -12.37 17.00
CA GLY A 197 -8.77 -12.46 17.34
C GLY A 197 -7.89 -13.15 16.29
N GLY A 198 -8.42 -13.44 15.09
CA GLY A 198 -7.65 -13.99 13.98
C GLY A 198 -7.12 -12.90 13.03
N SER A 199 -6.04 -13.20 12.29
CA SER A 199 -5.59 -12.35 11.18
C SER A 199 -6.55 -12.47 9.99
N GLY A 200 -7.03 -11.33 9.51
CA GLY A 200 -7.89 -11.20 8.34
C GLY A 200 -7.09 -10.95 7.06
N ALA A 201 -7.63 -10.14 6.16
CA ALA A 201 -6.91 -9.70 4.97
C ALA A 201 -5.75 -8.75 5.34
N CYS A 202 -4.76 -8.66 4.45
CA CYS A 202 -3.72 -7.66 4.59
C CYS A 202 -4.26 -6.26 4.24
N ALA A 203 -4.08 -5.32 5.17
CA ALA A 203 -4.57 -3.95 5.07
C ALA A 203 -3.63 -3.03 4.26
N ILE A 204 -2.31 -3.24 4.36
CA ILE A 204 -1.32 -2.46 3.60
C ILE A 204 -0.21 -3.37 3.11
N TYR A 205 0.20 -3.15 1.86
CA TYR A 205 1.31 -3.84 1.20
C TYR A 205 2.49 -2.90 0.95
N GLU A 206 3.70 -3.44 0.98
CA GLU A 206 4.91 -2.72 0.61
C GLU A 206 5.11 -2.78 -0.92
N ASN A 207 4.90 -1.64 -1.59
CA ASN A 207 4.97 -1.56 -3.06
C ASN A 207 6.33 -1.96 -3.65
N SER A 208 7.44 -1.62 -2.98
CA SER A 208 8.81 -1.95 -3.43
C SER A 208 9.07 -3.46 -3.37
N ALA A 209 8.70 -4.09 -2.25
CA ALA A 209 8.83 -5.53 -2.06
C ALA A 209 7.91 -6.29 -3.01
N MET A 210 6.66 -5.85 -3.16
CA MET A 210 5.70 -6.44 -4.11
C MET A 210 6.25 -6.44 -5.54
N GLY A 211 6.73 -5.29 -6.01
CA GLY A 211 7.32 -5.16 -7.35
C GLY A 211 8.54 -6.06 -7.53
N MET A 212 9.50 -6.01 -6.60
CA MET A 212 10.72 -6.83 -6.68
C MET A 212 10.43 -8.33 -6.61
N ASN A 213 9.48 -8.75 -5.78
CA ASN A 213 9.04 -10.14 -5.68
C ASN A 213 8.43 -10.61 -7.00
N LEU A 214 7.60 -9.79 -7.65
CA LEU A 214 7.01 -10.13 -8.94
C LEU A 214 8.07 -10.21 -10.06
N PHE A 215 8.96 -9.22 -10.15
CA PHE A 215 10.01 -9.20 -11.17
C PHE A 215 11.06 -10.31 -11.00
N ARG A 216 11.33 -10.77 -9.78
CA ARG A 216 12.32 -11.84 -9.53
C ARG A 216 11.79 -13.24 -9.80
N THR A 217 10.48 -13.42 -9.87
CA THR A 217 9.84 -14.73 -9.98
C THR A 217 9.29 -15.02 -11.39
N MET A 218 9.34 -14.03 -12.28
CA MET A 218 9.07 -14.16 -13.72
C MET A 218 10.37 -14.22 -14.51
#